data_AF-H9UDV4-F1
#
_entry.id   AF-H9UDV4-F1
#
_cell.length_a   1.000
_cell.length_b   1.000
_cell.length_c   1.000
_cell.angle_alpha   90.00
_cell.angle_beta   90.00
_cell.angle_gamma   90.00
#
_symmetry.space_group_name_H-M   'P 1'
#
loop_
_entity.id
_entity.type
_entity.pdbx_description
1 polymer ?
#
loop_
_entity_poly.entity_id
_entity_poly.type
_entity_poly.pdbx_seq_one_letter_code
_entity_poly.pdbx_strand_id
1 'polypeptide(L)'
;MALNMFCYQCSQAMNGEGCTVTGVCGKEPTVARLQDNLQFILKGISAYYYHARELGYKDEEIAAFLSEGLYSTLTNVNFDAQEFVNLALKAGMMNFKVMQLLKKAHIETYGEPTPVEVETGTKEGHAIIVTGHNLKALEELLKQVEGTDVYVYTHSEMLPAHGYPGLRKYKNLAGNLGAAWYDQRELFDKIPAAILGTSNCVLLPKESYKDRMFTTSIARLPGVKHIEGYDYSEVIAKAKSLPKLPEQPGKYKLTTGYSASVVKSLAGKIKELVEAGKIKHFFVVGGCDTPTKRGAYYREFVEKLPKETIVITLACGKFRINDLQLGDIEGIPRLIDVGQCNDTIVALEIAMALAETFNVPVTELPLTLVLTWMEQKAVAILWTLLALGLKGIYIGPVLPAWVNKDILDVLVNNYGIKLIGEPEEDIKAILKA
;
A
#
# COMPACT_ATOMS: atom_id res chain seq x y z
N MET A 1 -2.55 -32.90 -1.35
CA MET A 1 -3.16 -32.42 -0.09
C MET A 1 -2.53 -31.09 0.26
N ALA A 2 -3.28 -30.14 0.82
CA ALA A 2 -2.68 -28.89 1.33
C ALA A 2 -1.75 -29.23 2.52
N LEU A 3 -0.63 -28.52 2.63
CA LEU A 3 0.30 -28.73 3.74
C LEU A 3 -0.28 -28.18 5.04
N ASN A 4 -0.11 -28.90 6.15
CA ASN A 4 -0.50 -28.43 7.48
C ASN A 4 0.43 -27.31 7.95
N MET A 5 1.72 -27.41 7.61
CA MET A 5 2.76 -26.41 7.84
C MET A 5 3.89 -26.55 6.82
N PHE A 6 4.85 -25.62 6.83
CA PHE A 6 6.15 -25.82 6.18
C PHE A 6 7.22 -25.09 7.00
N CYS A 7 8.17 -25.82 7.59
CA CYS A 7 9.27 -25.21 8.34
C CYS A 7 10.57 -26.01 8.16
N TYR A 8 11.63 -25.32 7.74
CA TYR A 8 12.94 -25.89 7.42
C TYR A 8 14.12 -25.19 8.11
N GLN A 9 13.85 -24.38 9.15
CA GLN A 9 14.84 -23.42 9.67
C GLN A 9 15.91 -24.04 10.59
N CYS A 10 15.87 -25.34 10.84
CA CYS A 10 16.81 -26.02 11.73
C CYS A 10 17.36 -27.30 11.11
N SER A 11 18.53 -27.75 11.57
CA SER A 11 19.21 -28.96 11.06
C SER A 11 18.44 -30.26 11.30
N GLN A 12 17.43 -30.24 12.19
CA GLN A 12 16.56 -31.39 12.48
C GLN A 12 15.26 -31.37 11.68
N ALA A 13 15.12 -30.49 10.68
CA ALA A 13 13.97 -30.53 9.77
C ALA A 13 13.79 -31.95 9.20
N MET A 14 12.54 -32.39 9.04
CA MET A 14 12.24 -33.76 8.60
C MET A 14 13.00 -34.11 7.31
N ASN A 15 13.76 -35.20 7.34
CA ASN A 15 14.65 -35.67 6.26
C ASN A 15 15.69 -34.64 5.77
N GLY A 16 15.96 -33.59 6.54
CA GLY A 16 16.79 -32.46 6.10
C GLY A 16 16.11 -31.56 5.06
N GLU A 17 14.81 -31.73 4.81
CA GLU A 17 14.07 -31.00 3.77
C GLU A 17 13.08 -29.99 4.38
N GLY A 18 12.18 -30.45 5.26
CA GLY A 18 11.15 -29.59 5.84
C GLY A 18 10.06 -30.34 6.59
N CYS A 19 9.65 -29.79 7.73
CA CYS A 19 8.51 -30.28 8.51
C CYS A 19 7.20 -29.84 7.86
N THR A 20 6.36 -30.79 7.43
CA THR A 20 5.11 -30.52 6.69
C THR A 20 3.82 -30.93 7.41
N VAL A 21 3.93 -31.82 8.41
CA VAL A 21 2.80 -32.34 9.20
C VAL A 21 2.87 -31.87 10.64
N THR A 22 4.02 -32.00 11.29
CA THR A 22 4.37 -31.45 12.60
C THR A 22 5.88 -31.21 12.65
N GLY A 23 6.35 -30.33 13.51
CA GLY A 23 7.78 -30.09 13.70
C GLY A 23 8.46 -31.23 14.45
N VAL A 24 9.66 -31.66 14.02
CA VAL A 24 10.52 -32.58 14.81
C VAL A 24 10.81 -32.02 16.21
N CYS A 25 10.85 -30.71 16.35
CA CYS A 25 10.98 -30.00 17.63
C CYS A 25 9.68 -29.94 18.48
N GLY A 26 8.58 -30.56 18.04
CA GLY A 26 7.28 -30.49 18.69
C GLY A 26 6.44 -29.26 18.33
N LYS A 27 6.85 -28.47 17.33
CA LYS A 27 6.06 -27.30 16.88
C LYS A 27 4.81 -27.74 16.11
N GLU A 28 3.65 -27.44 16.67
CA GLU A 28 2.36 -27.72 16.05
C GLU A 28 2.10 -26.85 14.80
N PRO A 29 1.31 -27.34 13.84
CA PRO A 29 1.05 -26.63 12.58
C PRO A 29 0.47 -25.23 12.73
N THR A 30 -0.48 -25.04 13.65
CA THR A 30 -1.10 -23.73 13.92
C THR A 30 -0.06 -22.74 14.45
N VAL A 31 0.84 -23.17 15.33
CA VAL A 31 1.94 -22.33 15.85
C VAL A 31 2.92 -21.96 14.73
N ALA A 32 3.27 -22.91 13.86
CA ALA A 32 4.13 -22.63 12.71
C ALA A 32 3.52 -21.57 11.77
N ARG A 33 2.23 -21.67 11.48
CA ARG A 33 1.50 -20.69 10.66
C ARG A 33 1.37 -19.32 11.33
N LEU A 34 1.22 -19.28 12.66
CA LEU A 34 1.23 -18.03 13.42
C LEU A 34 2.62 -17.36 13.43
N GLN A 35 3.70 -18.15 13.45
CA GLN A 35 5.06 -17.64 13.24
C GLN A 35 5.24 -17.05 11.84
N ASP A 36 4.73 -17.72 10.78
CA ASP A 36 4.75 -17.19 9.42
C ASP A 36 3.97 -15.86 9.31
N ASN A 37 2.79 -15.79 9.94
CA ASN A 37 1.99 -14.58 10.03
C ASN A 37 2.78 -13.44 10.70
N LEU A 38 3.39 -13.69 11.87
CA LEU A 38 4.20 -12.68 12.56
C LEU A 38 5.36 -12.20 11.68
N GLN A 39 6.08 -13.10 11.01
CA GLN A 39 7.14 -12.72 10.08
C GLN A 39 6.63 -11.85 8.92
N PHE A 40 5.41 -12.07 8.43
CA PHE A 40 4.81 -11.22 7.41
C PHE A 40 4.54 -9.81 7.94
N ILE A 41 4.01 -9.69 9.16
CA ILE A 41 3.79 -8.38 9.79
C ILE A 41 5.13 -7.65 9.98
N LEU A 42 6.16 -8.33 10.49
CA LEU A 42 7.50 -7.74 10.71
C LEU A 42 8.14 -7.24 9.41
N LYS A 43 7.94 -7.95 8.29
CA LYS A 43 8.37 -7.50 6.95
C LYS A 43 7.63 -6.23 6.52
N GLY A 44 6.32 -6.13 6.77
CA GLY A 44 5.54 -4.93 6.53
C GLY A 44 6.03 -3.72 7.34
N ILE A 45 6.23 -3.90 8.65
CA ILE A 45 6.80 -2.87 9.55
C ILE A 45 8.17 -2.42 9.04
N SER A 46 9.03 -3.38 8.68
CA SER A 46 10.38 -3.11 8.20
C SER A 46 10.38 -2.27 6.92
N ALA A 47 9.43 -2.49 6.01
CA ALA A 47 9.34 -1.72 4.77
C ALA A 47 9.10 -0.22 5.05
N TYR A 48 8.20 0.11 5.98
CA TYR A 48 7.94 1.50 6.37
C TYR A 48 9.06 2.08 7.22
N TYR A 49 9.60 1.29 8.16
CA TYR A 49 10.66 1.76 9.05
C TYR A 49 11.93 2.06 8.28
N TYR A 50 12.25 1.23 7.28
CA TYR A 50 13.39 1.45 6.41
C TYR A 50 13.32 2.80 5.68
N HIS A 51 12.16 3.14 5.09
CA HIS A 51 11.99 4.45 4.43
C HIS A 51 12.01 5.62 5.41
N ALA A 52 11.46 5.47 6.62
CA ALA A 52 11.58 6.51 7.65
C ALA A 52 13.06 6.75 8.03
N ARG A 53 13.86 5.67 8.14
CA ARG A 53 15.29 5.74 8.43
C ARG A 53 16.11 6.38 7.31
N GLU A 54 15.74 6.18 6.05
CA GLU A 54 16.37 6.87 4.91
C GLU A 54 16.18 8.40 5.00
N LEU A 55 15.12 8.86 5.65
CA LEU A 55 14.86 10.27 5.95
C LEU A 55 15.46 10.74 7.30
N GLY A 56 16.18 9.87 8.01
CA GLY A 56 16.79 10.18 9.30
C GLY A 56 15.90 9.95 10.52
N TYR A 57 14.68 9.44 10.35
CA TYR A 57 13.73 9.20 11.44
C TYR A 57 13.89 7.79 12.00
N LYS A 58 13.96 7.69 13.33
CA LYS A 58 14.19 6.43 14.06
C LYS A 58 13.29 6.36 15.28
N ASP A 59 12.97 5.15 15.70
CA ASP A 59 12.24 4.88 16.93
C ASP A 59 12.75 3.57 17.54
N GLU A 60 13.27 3.65 18.76
CA GLU A 60 13.92 2.53 19.43
C GLU A 60 12.92 1.43 19.84
N GLU A 61 11.66 1.78 20.09
CA GLU A 61 10.63 0.79 20.43
C GLU A 61 10.30 -0.09 19.22
N ILE A 62 10.16 0.53 18.03
CA ILE A 62 9.96 -0.21 16.77
C ILE A 62 11.16 -1.12 16.50
N ALA A 63 12.39 -0.62 16.66
CA ALA A 63 13.61 -1.40 16.44
C ALA A 63 13.74 -2.57 17.43
N ALA A 64 13.45 -2.33 18.71
CA ALA A 64 13.46 -3.36 19.74
C ALA A 64 12.41 -4.45 19.44
N PHE A 65 11.18 -4.05 19.05
CA PHE A 65 10.13 -5.00 18.73
C PHE A 65 10.43 -5.83 17.49
N LEU A 66 11.06 -5.26 16.45
CA LEU A 66 11.50 -6.05 15.29
C LEU A 66 12.45 -7.19 15.71
N SER A 67 13.32 -6.93 16.69
CA SER A 67 14.24 -7.94 17.24
C SER A 67 13.49 -8.97 18.11
N GLU A 68 12.62 -8.52 19.01
CA GLU A 68 11.78 -9.37 19.87
C GLU A 68 10.90 -10.32 19.03
N GLY A 69 10.18 -9.75 18.06
CA GLY A 69 9.28 -10.48 17.18
C GLY A 69 10.02 -11.54 16.38
N LEU A 70 11.18 -11.22 15.81
CA LEU A 70 11.98 -12.21 15.07
C LEU A 70 12.52 -13.31 15.99
N TYR A 71 13.05 -12.94 17.16
CA TYR A 71 13.62 -13.88 18.12
C TYR A 71 12.57 -14.88 18.63
N SER A 72 11.32 -14.44 18.81
CA SER A 72 10.21 -15.32 19.22
C SER A 72 9.91 -16.45 18.23
N THR A 73 10.34 -16.33 16.97
CA THR A 73 10.13 -17.34 15.91
C THR A 73 11.30 -18.33 15.75
N LEU A 74 12.37 -18.17 16.55
CA LEU A 74 13.50 -19.10 16.52
C LEU A 74 13.11 -20.51 17.00
N THR A 75 13.90 -21.48 16.56
CA THR A 75 13.77 -22.87 16.98
C THR A 75 13.88 -22.99 18.49
N ASN A 76 12.91 -23.67 19.12
CA ASN A 76 12.85 -23.93 20.56
C ASN A 76 12.69 -22.70 21.47
N VAL A 77 12.12 -21.59 20.98
CA VAL A 77 11.87 -20.39 21.79
C VAL A 77 10.43 -20.31 22.29
N ASN A 78 9.45 -20.26 21.39
CA ASN A 78 8.05 -20.09 21.77
C ASN A 78 7.13 -21.04 20.99
N PHE A 79 6.33 -21.82 21.72
CA PHE A 79 5.38 -22.80 21.22
C PHE A 79 3.91 -22.44 21.57
N ASP A 80 3.68 -21.30 22.22
CA ASP A 80 2.35 -20.87 22.67
C ASP A 80 1.63 -20.11 21.54
N ALA A 81 0.52 -20.68 21.06
CA ALA A 81 -0.30 -20.08 20.01
C ALA A 81 -0.96 -18.76 20.45
N GLN A 82 -1.43 -18.66 21.69
CA GLN A 82 -2.06 -17.44 22.20
C GLN A 82 -1.05 -16.31 22.28
N GLU A 83 0.19 -16.62 22.66
CA GLU A 83 1.24 -15.61 22.68
C GLU A 83 1.58 -15.08 21.28
N PHE A 84 1.56 -15.93 20.24
CA PHE A 84 1.73 -15.42 18.87
C PHE A 84 0.58 -14.53 18.40
N VAL A 85 -0.65 -14.75 18.89
CA VAL A 85 -1.77 -13.82 18.65
C VAL A 85 -1.52 -12.48 19.35
N ASN A 86 -1.05 -12.51 20.60
CA ASN A 86 -0.70 -11.29 21.35
C ASN A 86 0.43 -10.52 20.65
N LEU A 87 1.48 -11.21 20.20
CA LEU A 87 2.57 -10.62 19.43
C LEU A 87 2.10 -10.05 18.10
N ALA A 88 1.15 -10.68 17.42
CA ALA A 88 0.58 -10.15 16.18
C ALA A 88 -0.23 -8.85 16.41
N LEU A 89 -0.97 -8.75 17.52
CA LEU A 89 -1.66 -7.51 17.91
C LEU A 89 -0.66 -6.41 18.30
N LYS A 90 0.38 -6.75 19.09
CA LYS A 90 1.48 -5.83 19.41
C LYS A 90 2.20 -5.37 18.15
N ALA A 91 2.44 -6.26 17.19
CA ALA A 91 3.00 -5.94 15.89
C ALA A 91 2.09 -5.01 15.09
N GLY A 92 0.77 -5.19 15.15
CA GLY A 92 -0.21 -4.25 14.60
C GLY A 92 -0.06 -2.84 15.16
N MET A 93 0.12 -2.71 16.48
CA MET A 93 0.38 -1.40 17.12
C MET A 93 1.75 -0.81 16.77
N MET A 94 2.78 -1.65 16.60
CA MET A 94 4.07 -1.18 16.07
C MET A 94 4.00 -0.75 14.61
N ASN A 95 3.16 -1.40 13.81
CA ASN A 95 2.88 -0.97 12.45
C ASN A 95 2.10 0.36 12.41
N PHE A 96 1.15 0.56 13.32
CA PHE A 96 0.52 1.87 13.50
C PHE A 96 1.56 2.95 13.79
N LYS A 97 2.45 2.69 14.76
CA LYS A 97 3.52 3.62 15.15
C LYS A 97 4.49 3.93 14.00
N VAL A 98 4.88 2.92 13.21
CA VAL A 98 5.80 3.14 12.07
C VAL A 98 5.14 3.95 10.95
N MET A 99 3.84 3.74 10.69
CA MET A 99 3.13 4.56 9.71
C MET A 99 3.01 6.01 10.17
N GLN A 100 2.80 6.26 11.47
CA GLN A 100 2.86 7.62 12.03
C GLN A 100 4.25 8.25 11.88
N LEU A 101 5.31 7.49 12.18
CA LEU A 101 6.69 7.95 12.02
C LEU A 101 7.02 8.30 10.57
N LEU A 102 6.64 7.42 9.62
CA LEU A 102 6.88 7.64 8.20
C LEU A 102 6.07 8.82 7.65
N LYS A 103 4.79 8.95 8.05
CA LYS A 103 3.97 10.11 7.72
C LYS A 103 4.62 11.40 8.22
N LYS A 104 5.06 11.44 9.48
CA LYS A 104 5.79 12.59 10.05
C LYS A 104 7.03 12.91 9.21
N ALA A 105 7.83 11.90 8.89
CA ALA A 105 9.03 12.06 8.07
C ALA A 105 8.73 12.67 6.70
N HIS A 106 7.67 12.19 6.03
CA HIS A 106 7.23 12.74 4.75
C HIS A 106 6.74 14.17 4.86
N ILE A 107 5.91 14.52 5.85
CA ILE A 107 5.34 15.86 6.00
C ILE A 107 6.42 16.88 6.38
N GLU A 108 7.31 16.56 7.33
CA GLU A 108 8.39 17.47 7.73
C GLU A 108 9.41 17.68 6.61
N THR A 109 9.59 16.71 5.71
CA THR A 109 10.53 16.82 4.58
C THR A 109 9.90 17.46 3.34
N TYR A 110 8.66 17.09 3.00
CA TYR A 110 8.04 17.42 1.71
C TYR A 110 6.76 18.27 1.83
N GLY A 111 6.34 18.62 3.04
CA GLY A 111 5.09 19.33 3.31
C GLY A 111 3.87 18.42 3.33
N GLU A 112 2.78 18.90 3.95
CA GLU A 112 1.51 18.17 3.99
C GLU A 112 0.95 17.96 2.57
N PRO A 113 0.50 16.74 2.21
CA PRO A 113 -0.18 16.51 0.94
C PRO A 113 -1.40 17.40 0.78
N THR A 114 -1.60 17.91 -0.44
CA THR A 114 -2.79 18.67 -0.82
C THR A 114 -3.35 18.13 -2.15
N PRO A 115 -4.70 18.12 -2.34
CA PRO A 115 -5.34 17.59 -3.53
C PRO A 115 -4.76 18.17 -4.81
N VAL A 116 -4.50 17.32 -5.79
CA VAL A 116 -3.94 17.70 -7.09
C VAL A 116 -4.40 16.76 -8.19
N GLU A 117 -4.63 17.29 -9.38
CA GLU A 117 -4.78 16.50 -10.60
C GLU A 117 -3.41 16.15 -11.18
N VAL A 118 -3.24 14.90 -11.60
CA VAL A 118 -2.01 14.34 -12.13
C VAL A 118 -2.24 13.91 -13.58
N GLU A 119 -1.40 14.42 -14.47
CA GLU A 119 -1.42 14.06 -15.89
C GLU A 119 -1.01 12.59 -16.09
N THR A 120 -1.69 11.92 -17.02
CA THR A 120 -1.35 10.54 -17.44
C THR A 120 -0.78 10.46 -18.87
N GLY A 121 -0.51 11.63 -19.46
CA GLY A 121 0.15 11.78 -20.76
C GLY A 121 1.67 11.92 -20.65
N THR A 122 2.31 12.15 -21.78
CA THR A 122 3.75 12.42 -21.89
C THR A 122 4.00 13.83 -22.38
N LYS A 123 5.06 14.44 -21.86
CA LYS A 123 5.65 15.68 -22.33
C LYS A 123 6.76 15.43 -23.34
N GLU A 124 6.94 16.35 -24.27
CA GLU A 124 8.07 16.30 -25.20
C GLU A 124 9.42 16.42 -24.46
N GLY A 125 10.25 15.36 -24.49
CA GLY A 125 11.56 15.35 -23.82
C GLY A 125 12.11 13.96 -23.51
N HIS A 126 13.24 13.88 -22.82
CA HIS A 126 13.76 12.62 -22.29
C HIS A 126 12.97 12.19 -21.06
N ALA A 127 12.94 10.89 -20.74
CA ALA A 127 12.08 10.38 -19.68
C ALA A 127 12.76 9.39 -18.74
N ILE A 128 12.40 9.50 -17.46
CA ILE A 128 12.68 8.52 -16.42
C ILE A 128 11.36 8.12 -15.76
N ILE A 129 11.10 6.81 -15.65
CA ILE A 129 9.96 6.28 -14.90
C ILE A 129 10.44 5.77 -13.54
N VAL A 130 9.88 6.32 -12.45
CA VAL A 130 10.21 5.90 -11.09
C VAL A 130 9.07 5.05 -10.52
N THR A 131 9.41 3.85 -10.05
CA THR A 131 8.47 2.90 -9.45
C THR A 131 8.92 2.49 -8.04
N GLY A 132 7.97 2.05 -7.22
CA GLY A 132 8.18 1.72 -5.81
C GLY A 132 7.53 2.75 -4.89
N HIS A 133 8.16 3.06 -3.76
CA HIS A 133 7.56 3.92 -2.72
C HIS A 133 8.51 5.02 -2.21
N ASN A 134 9.80 4.97 -2.57
CA ASN A 134 10.83 5.75 -1.91
C ASN A 134 10.82 7.21 -2.38
N LEU A 135 10.17 8.09 -1.60
CA LEU A 135 10.10 9.51 -1.90
C LEU A 135 11.46 10.20 -1.82
N LYS A 136 12.40 9.68 -1.01
CA LYS A 136 13.77 10.22 -0.93
C LYS A 136 14.54 9.99 -2.22
N ALA A 137 14.48 8.77 -2.77
CA ALA A 137 15.08 8.46 -4.06
C ALA A 137 14.50 9.34 -5.18
N LEU A 138 13.17 9.58 -5.16
CA LEU A 138 12.53 10.49 -6.11
C LEU A 138 13.03 11.93 -5.97
N GLU A 139 13.10 12.47 -4.74
CA GLU A 139 13.58 13.83 -4.49
C GLU A 139 15.00 14.04 -5.01
N GLU A 140 15.91 13.11 -4.71
CA GLU A 140 17.31 13.18 -5.14
C GLU A 140 17.45 13.11 -6.66
N LEU A 141 16.62 12.31 -7.33
CA LEU A 141 16.54 12.32 -8.79
C LEU A 141 16.03 13.66 -9.32
N LEU A 142 14.94 14.20 -8.76
CA LEU A 142 14.33 15.45 -9.19
C LEU A 142 15.31 16.63 -9.08
N LYS A 143 16.11 16.70 -8.01
CA LYS A 143 17.19 17.69 -7.86
C LYS A 143 18.22 17.62 -8.99
N GLN A 144 18.58 16.43 -9.44
CA GLN A 144 19.61 16.22 -10.46
C GLN A 144 19.12 16.51 -11.88
N VAL A 145 17.80 16.47 -12.12
CA VAL A 145 17.22 16.79 -13.43
C VAL A 145 16.59 18.18 -13.49
N GLU A 146 16.59 18.94 -12.40
CA GLU A 146 15.95 20.25 -12.31
C GLU A 146 16.45 21.20 -13.41
N GLY A 147 15.52 21.74 -14.19
CA GLY A 147 15.83 22.66 -15.29
C GLY A 147 16.35 22.00 -16.57
N THR A 148 16.46 20.67 -16.61
CA THR A 148 16.80 19.92 -17.83
C THR A 148 15.55 19.51 -18.62
N ASP A 149 15.75 18.97 -19.84
CA ASP A 149 14.69 18.38 -20.66
C ASP A 149 14.41 16.89 -20.33
N VAL A 150 14.85 16.42 -19.16
CA VAL A 150 14.55 15.08 -18.64
C VAL A 150 13.37 15.16 -17.68
N TYR A 151 12.24 14.60 -18.09
CA TYR A 151 11.02 14.51 -17.31
C TYR A 151 10.94 13.20 -16.52
N VAL A 152 10.48 13.31 -15.28
CA VAL A 152 10.29 12.20 -14.35
C VAL A 152 8.80 11.89 -14.26
N TYR A 153 8.45 10.63 -14.50
CA TYR A 153 7.11 10.11 -14.36
C TYR A 153 7.06 9.13 -13.20
N THR A 154 6.03 9.23 -12.37
CA THR A 154 5.75 8.23 -11.35
C THR A 154 5.05 7.03 -11.97
N HIS A 155 5.16 5.88 -11.31
CA HIS A 155 4.42 4.67 -11.66
C HIS A 155 3.94 3.98 -10.38
N SER A 156 2.72 3.43 -10.43
CA SER A 156 2.10 2.69 -9.34
C SER A 156 2.11 3.47 -8.00
N GLU A 157 2.77 2.93 -6.97
CA GLU A 157 2.82 3.50 -5.62
C GLU A 157 3.59 4.81 -5.50
N MET A 158 4.20 5.31 -6.58
CA MET A 158 4.81 6.65 -6.61
C MET A 158 3.80 7.76 -6.95
N LEU A 159 2.57 7.44 -7.42
CA LEU A 159 1.54 8.44 -7.74
C LEU A 159 1.32 9.48 -6.61
N PRO A 160 1.24 9.09 -5.33
CA PRO A 160 1.00 10.04 -4.24
C PRO A 160 2.09 11.11 -4.06
N ALA A 161 3.28 10.92 -4.63
CA ALA A 161 4.35 11.92 -4.58
C ALA A 161 3.90 13.29 -5.10
N HIS A 162 2.97 13.31 -6.06
CA HIS A 162 2.40 14.54 -6.63
C HIS A 162 1.61 15.35 -5.61
N GLY A 163 1.05 14.73 -4.56
CA GLY A 163 0.33 15.43 -3.50
C GLY A 163 1.23 16.32 -2.63
N TYR A 164 2.51 15.98 -2.52
CA TYR A 164 3.47 16.66 -1.64
C TYR A 164 4.01 17.94 -2.28
N PRO A 165 3.78 19.14 -1.68
CA PRO A 165 4.25 20.42 -2.22
C PRO A 165 5.76 20.47 -2.50
N GLY A 166 6.56 19.88 -1.62
CA GLY A 166 8.03 19.84 -1.70
C GLY A 166 8.57 18.99 -2.85
N LEU A 167 7.78 18.05 -3.38
CA LEU A 167 8.14 17.25 -4.56
C LEU A 167 7.54 17.83 -5.84
N ARG A 168 6.26 18.21 -5.82
CA ARG A 168 5.59 18.74 -7.02
C ARG A 168 6.05 20.15 -7.42
N LYS A 169 6.87 20.82 -6.60
CA LYS A 169 7.53 22.08 -6.98
C LYS A 169 8.46 21.90 -8.19
N TYR A 170 9.05 20.72 -8.36
CA TYR A 170 9.94 20.41 -9.47
C TYR A 170 9.14 20.25 -10.77
N LYS A 171 9.38 21.12 -11.76
CA LYS A 171 8.67 21.08 -13.05
C LYS A 171 8.96 19.82 -13.88
N ASN A 172 10.07 19.17 -13.59
CA ASN A 172 10.47 17.90 -14.18
C ASN A 172 9.58 16.73 -13.72
N LEU A 173 8.89 16.82 -12.57
CA LEU A 173 7.88 15.83 -12.17
C LEU A 173 6.62 16.00 -13.05
N ALA A 174 6.51 15.20 -14.11
CA ALA A 174 5.61 15.49 -15.22
C ALA A 174 4.22 14.87 -15.08
N GLY A 175 4.11 13.68 -14.50
CA GLY A 175 2.85 12.96 -14.40
C GLY A 175 3.03 11.54 -13.86
N ASN A 176 2.00 10.71 -14.04
CA ASN A 176 2.03 9.29 -13.70
C ASN A 176 1.73 8.42 -14.92
N LEU A 177 2.60 7.45 -15.23
CA LEU A 177 2.42 6.54 -16.35
C LEU A 177 2.06 5.13 -15.85
N GLY A 178 1.10 4.51 -16.53
CA GLY A 178 0.62 3.17 -16.20
C GLY A 178 -0.33 3.12 -15.00
N ALA A 179 -0.45 1.92 -14.44
CA ALA A 179 -1.42 1.56 -13.42
C ALA A 179 -0.73 0.93 -12.20
N ALA A 180 -1.29 -0.16 -11.67
CA ALA A 180 -0.67 -0.94 -10.61
C ALA A 180 0.54 -1.74 -11.13
N TRP A 181 1.45 -2.08 -10.22
CA TRP A 181 2.76 -2.68 -10.47
C TRP A 181 2.88 -3.76 -11.57
N TYR A 182 1.85 -4.55 -11.85
CA TYR A 182 1.94 -5.68 -12.76
C TYR A 182 1.88 -5.28 -14.25
N ASP A 183 1.42 -4.08 -14.60
CA ASP A 183 1.46 -3.58 -15.98
C ASP A 183 2.87 -3.17 -16.43
N GLN A 184 3.80 -3.02 -15.47
CA GLN A 184 5.13 -2.47 -15.69
C GLN A 184 5.90 -3.20 -16.81
N ARG A 185 5.73 -4.52 -16.99
CA ARG A 185 6.45 -5.26 -18.03
C ARG A 185 6.01 -4.88 -19.45
N GLU A 186 4.78 -4.41 -19.61
CA GLU A 186 4.25 -3.93 -20.87
C GLU A 186 4.55 -2.44 -21.04
N LEU A 187 4.32 -1.65 -19.99
CA LEU A 187 4.59 -0.21 -19.99
C LEU A 187 6.07 0.09 -20.26
N PHE A 188 6.96 -0.51 -19.48
CA PHE A 188 8.39 -0.24 -19.55
C PHE A 188 8.97 -0.70 -20.88
N ASP A 189 8.42 -1.77 -21.48
CA ASP A 189 8.82 -2.27 -22.79
C ASP A 189 8.48 -1.28 -23.91
N LYS A 190 7.29 -0.66 -23.85
CA LYS A 190 6.79 0.27 -24.86
C LYS A 190 7.40 1.67 -24.77
N ILE A 191 7.60 2.18 -23.56
CA ILE A 191 8.03 3.57 -23.38
C ILE A 191 9.56 3.63 -23.39
N PRO A 192 10.19 4.41 -24.30
CA PRO A 192 11.64 4.58 -24.35
C PRO A 192 12.15 5.53 -23.25
N ALA A 193 12.01 5.10 -22.00
CA ALA A 193 12.46 5.80 -20.81
C ALA A 193 13.48 4.96 -20.03
N ALA A 194 14.37 5.60 -19.27
CA ALA A 194 15.09 4.90 -18.21
C ALA A 194 14.11 4.56 -17.07
N ILE A 195 14.33 3.46 -16.36
CA ILE A 195 13.48 3.04 -15.25
C ILE A 195 14.29 3.01 -13.96
N LEU A 196 13.77 3.60 -12.88
CA LEU A 196 14.36 3.54 -11.55
C LEU A 196 13.41 2.82 -10.58
N GLY A 197 13.77 1.58 -10.22
CA GLY A 197 13.06 0.78 -9.21
C GLY A 197 13.60 1.04 -7.81
N THR A 198 12.75 1.59 -6.93
CA THR A 198 13.16 2.06 -5.60
C THR A 198 12.79 1.12 -4.44
N SER A 199 11.81 0.25 -4.65
CA SER A 199 11.32 -0.74 -3.68
C SER A 199 10.55 -1.85 -4.43
N ASN A 200 9.84 -2.73 -3.70
CA ASN A 200 8.81 -3.54 -4.34
C ASN A 200 7.67 -2.66 -4.90
N CYS A 201 6.95 -3.07 -5.94
CA CYS A 201 7.10 -4.31 -6.70
C CYS A 201 7.82 -4.05 -8.03
N VAL A 202 9.10 -4.40 -8.08
CA VAL A 202 9.87 -4.49 -9.33
C VAL A 202 9.78 -5.92 -9.86
N LEU A 203 9.50 -6.07 -11.15
CA LEU A 203 9.46 -7.39 -11.80
C LEU A 203 10.76 -7.71 -12.52
N LEU A 204 11.02 -9.00 -12.74
CA LEU A 204 12.10 -9.43 -13.62
C LEU A 204 11.91 -8.79 -15.01
N PRO A 205 12.91 -8.03 -15.49
CA PRO A 205 12.76 -7.24 -16.70
C PRO A 205 12.79 -8.13 -17.93
N LYS A 206 12.14 -7.68 -19.01
CA LYS A 206 12.36 -8.26 -20.35
C LYS A 206 13.73 -7.81 -20.86
N GLU A 207 14.35 -8.61 -21.73
CA GLU A 207 15.63 -8.23 -22.35
C GLU A 207 15.55 -6.89 -23.09
N SER A 208 14.39 -6.55 -23.66
CA SER A 208 14.13 -5.32 -24.41
C SER A 208 14.26 -4.02 -23.63
N TYR A 209 14.24 -4.05 -22.30
CA TYR A 209 14.43 -2.86 -21.47
C TYR A 209 15.35 -3.08 -20.26
N LYS A 210 15.89 -4.28 -20.09
CA LYS A 210 16.77 -4.61 -18.95
C LYS A 210 17.98 -3.67 -18.87
N ASP A 211 18.56 -3.32 -20.01
CA ASP A 211 19.74 -2.45 -20.12
C ASP A 211 19.47 -0.97 -19.77
N ARG A 212 18.20 -0.59 -19.64
CA ARG A 212 17.75 0.76 -19.24
C ARG A 212 16.94 0.77 -17.95
N MET A 213 16.91 -0.34 -17.23
CA MET A 213 16.38 -0.42 -15.88
C MET A 213 17.52 -0.31 -14.88
N PHE A 214 17.25 0.39 -13.79
CA PHE A 214 18.12 0.56 -12.65
C PHE A 214 17.35 0.23 -11.37
N THR A 215 18.07 -0.22 -10.37
CA THR A 215 17.55 -0.35 -9.01
C THR A 215 18.37 0.52 -8.06
N THR A 216 17.78 0.89 -6.93
CA THR A 216 18.45 1.67 -5.87
C THR A 216 17.92 1.23 -4.51
N SER A 217 18.60 1.66 -3.45
CA SER A 217 18.24 1.33 -2.08
C SER A 217 18.19 -0.19 -1.85
N ILE A 218 17.13 -0.74 -1.27
CA ILE A 218 17.04 -2.18 -0.98
C ILE A 218 16.63 -3.03 -2.20
N ALA A 219 16.06 -2.42 -3.24
CA ALA A 219 15.60 -3.15 -4.41
C ALA A 219 16.79 -3.65 -5.25
N ARG A 220 16.75 -4.92 -5.67
CA ARG A 220 17.74 -5.52 -6.56
C ARG A 220 17.07 -6.51 -7.52
N LEU A 221 17.59 -6.58 -8.75
CA LEU A 221 17.13 -7.50 -9.79
C LEU A 221 18.35 -8.11 -10.50
N PRO A 222 18.26 -9.38 -10.94
CA PRO A 222 19.37 -10.04 -11.63
C PRO A 222 19.62 -9.37 -12.99
N GLY A 223 20.90 -9.06 -13.27
CA GLY A 223 21.32 -8.43 -14.53
C GLY A 223 20.85 -6.98 -14.72
N VAL A 224 20.31 -6.34 -13.68
CA VAL A 224 19.92 -4.93 -13.68
C VAL A 224 20.96 -4.15 -12.89
N LYS A 225 21.38 -2.99 -13.41
CA LYS A 225 22.37 -2.17 -12.72
C LYS A 225 21.79 -1.62 -11.41
N HIS A 226 22.57 -1.70 -10.33
CA HIS A 226 22.20 -1.14 -9.04
C HIS A 226 22.99 0.15 -8.79
N ILE A 227 22.29 1.20 -8.39
CA ILE A 227 22.86 2.49 -8.01
C ILE A 227 22.98 2.52 -6.49
N GLU A 228 24.22 2.50 -6.01
CA GLU A 228 24.54 2.72 -4.60
C GLU A 228 24.41 4.20 -4.27
N GLY A 229 23.70 4.52 -3.18
CA GLY A 229 23.38 5.91 -2.82
C GLY A 229 22.43 6.58 -3.82
N TYR A 230 22.60 7.90 -3.98
CA TYR A 230 21.67 8.75 -4.72
C TYR A 230 22.31 9.49 -5.92
N ASP A 231 23.49 9.09 -6.38
CA ASP A 231 24.05 9.62 -7.63
C ASP A 231 23.37 8.93 -8.83
N TYR A 232 22.47 9.65 -9.48
CA TYR A 232 21.68 9.16 -10.61
C TYR A 232 22.21 9.63 -11.96
N SER A 233 23.46 10.10 -12.02
CA SER A 233 24.13 10.52 -13.26
C SER A 233 24.01 9.47 -14.38
N GLU A 234 24.18 8.19 -14.05
CA GLU A 234 24.05 7.09 -15.00
C GLU A 234 22.61 6.86 -15.50
N VAL A 235 21.63 6.99 -14.60
CA VAL A 235 20.20 6.89 -14.96
C VAL A 235 19.83 8.01 -15.93
N ILE A 236 20.30 9.23 -15.64
CA ILE A 236 20.06 10.42 -16.44
C ILE A 236 20.78 10.32 -17.79
N ALA A 237 22.03 9.86 -17.82
CA ALA A 237 22.77 9.62 -19.06
C ALA A 237 22.05 8.58 -19.93
N LYS A 238 21.54 7.49 -19.31
CA LYS A 238 20.76 6.50 -20.02
C LYS A 238 19.46 7.10 -20.58
N ALA A 239 18.73 7.89 -19.81
CA ALA A 239 17.52 8.58 -20.27
C ALA A 239 17.80 9.47 -21.49
N LYS A 240 18.91 10.22 -21.48
CA LYS A 240 19.36 11.08 -22.58
C LYS A 240 19.79 10.30 -23.84
N SER A 241 20.25 9.07 -23.69
CA SER A 241 20.60 8.21 -24.82
C SER A 241 19.38 7.60 -25.54
N LEU A 242 18.21 7.61 -24.89
CA LEU A 242 16.98 7.07 -25.45
C LEU A 242 16.25 8.13 -26.28
N PRO A 243 15.41 7.71 -27.25
CA PRO A 243 14.55 8.61 -27.99
C PRO A 243 13.72 9.50 -27.06
N LYS A 244 13.57 10.78 -27.43
CA LYS A 244 12.65 11.69 -26.74
C LYS A 244 11.22 11.16 -26.88
N LEU A 245 10.45 11.26 -25.80
CA LEU A 245 9.02 11.08 -25.86
C LEU A 245 8.40 12.26 -26.61
N PRO A 246 7.38 12.03 -27.47
CA PRO A 246 6.55 13.11 -27.99
C PRO A 246 5.58 13.62 -26.91
N GLU A 247 5.07 14.83 -27.11
CA GLU A 247 3.89 15.29 -26.37
C GLU A 247 2.69 14.41 -26.73
N GLN A 248 2.06 13.77 -25.75
CA GLN A 248 0.83 13.00 -25.93
C GLN A 248 -0.12 13.22 -24.75
N PRO A 249 -1.38 13.59 -24.99
CA PRO A 249 -2.34 13.74 -23.91
C PRO A 249 -2.69 12.39 -23.28
N GLY A 250 -2.89 12.39 -21.97
CA GLY A 250 -3.43 11.24 -21.24
C GLY A 250 -4.91 10.99 -21.57
N LYS A 251 -5.40 9.78 -21.32
CA LYS A 251 -6.83 9.45 -21.51
C LYS A 251 -7.73 10.06 -20.45
N TYR A 252 -7.17 10.29 -19.26
CA TYR A 252 -7.83 10.84 -18.08
C TYR A 252 -6.78 11.50 -17.19
N LYS A 253 -7.22 12.27 -16.20
CA LYS A 253 -6.36 12.71 -15.10
C LYS A 253 -6.66 11.88 -13.87
N LEU A 254 -5.64 11.67 -13.05
CA LEU A 254 -5.79 11.05 -11.73
C LEU A 254 -5.81 12.13 -10.66
N THR A 255 -6.37 11.83 -9.49
CA THR A 255 -6.34 12.75 -8.35
C THR A 255 -5.71 12.06 -7.16
N THR A 256 -4.87 12.78 -6.41
CA THR A 256 -4.24 12.30 -5.17
C THR A 256 -3.97 13.45 -4.21
N GLY A 257 -3.48 13.14 -3.00
CA GLY A 257 -3.01 14.14 -2.04
C GLY A 257 -4.06 14.61 -1.02
N TYR A 258 -5.13 13.84 -0.80
CA TYR A 258 -6.08 14.15 0.27
C TYR A 258 -5.51 13.74 1.64
N SER A 259 -4.87 14.69 2.32
CA SER A 259 -4.38 14.50 3.68
C SER A 259 -5.49 14.54 4.74
N ALA A 260 -5.16 14.12 5.96
CA ALA A 260 -6.09 14.18 7.08
C ALA A 260 -6.50 15.62 7.40
N SER A 261 -5.60 16.61 7.25
CA SER A 261 -5.91 18.02 7.48
C SER A 261 -6.89 18.57 6.44
N VAL A 262 -6.72 18.18 5.17
CA VAL A 262 -7.66 18.51 4.09
C VAL A 262 -9.04 17.94 4.38
N VAL A 263 -9.15 16.66 4.72
CA VAL A 263 -10.47 16.05 5.00
C VAL A 263 -11.07 16.60 6.30
N LYS A 264 -10.26 16.87 7.34
CA LYS A 264 -10.70 17.55 8.56
C LYS A 264 -11.29 18.93 8.28
N SER A 265 -10.72 19.68 7.33
CA SER A 265 -11.27 20.98 6.91
C SER A 265 -12.67 20.86 6.28
N LEU A 266 -13.01 19.67 5.77
CA LEU A 266 -14.33 19.34 5.21
C LEU A 266 -15.29 18.74 6.25
N ALA A 267 -14.84 18.44 7.47
CA ALA A 267 -15.60 17.66 8.44
C ALA A 267 -16.95 18.27 8.79
N GLY A 268 -17.04 19.60 8.96
CA GLY A 268 -18.31 20.28 9.24
C GLY A 268 -19.34 20.09 8.12
N LYS A 269 -18.90 20.27 6.87
CA LYS A 269 -19.75 20.04 5.70
C LYS A 269 -20.12 18.57 5.51
N ILE A 270 -19.18 17.65 5.75
CA ILE A 270 -19.45 16.22 5.74
C ILE A 270 -20.52 15.87 6.78
N LYS A 271 -20.43 16.43 7.99
CA LYS A 271 -21.41 16.26 9.05
C LYS A 271 -22.80 16.72 8.61
N GLU A 272 -22.92 17.94 8.11
CA GLU A 272 -24.18 18.50 7.60
C GLU A 272 -24.80 17.61 6.53
N LEU A 273 -24.00 17.11 5.58
CA LEU A 273 -24.47 16.24 4.50
C LEU A 273 -24.86 14.84 4.98
N VAL A 274 -24.21 14.30 6.02
CA VAL A 274 -24.60 13.04 6.66
C VAL A 274 -25.91 13.22 7.43
N GLU A 275 -26.03 14.27 8.24
CA GLU A 275 -27.25 14.58 9.00
C GLU A 275 -28.45 14.87 8.09
N ALA A 276 -28.20 15.46 6.91
CA ALA A 276 -29.21 15.66 5.87
C ALA A 276 -29.52 14.39 5.04
N GLY A 277 -28.84 13.26 5.30
CA GLY A 277 -29.03 12.00 4.57
C GLY A 277 -28.52 11.99 3.13
N LYS A 278 -27.70 12.99 2.75
CA LYS A 278 -27.09 13.12 1.41
C LYS A 278 -25.82 12.28 1.27
N ILE A 279 -25.10 12.08 2.37
CA ILE A 279 -24.07 11.04 2.51
C ILE A 279 -24.61 9.99 3.47
N LYS A 280 -24.72 8.75 3.00
CA LYS A 280 -25.26 7.63 3.76
C LYS A 280 -24.20 6.65 4.24
N HIS A 281 -23.08 6.53 3.51
CA HIS A 281 -22.04 5.57 3.86
C HIS A 281 -20.67 5.96 3.30
N PHE A 282 -19.63 5.60 4.03
CA PHE A 282 -18.24 5.70 3.62
C PHE A 282 -17.68 4.31 3.36
N PHE A 283 -16.90 4.18 2.30
CA PHE A 283 -16.18 2.96 1.99
C PHE A 283 -14.69 3.24 1.91
N VAL A 284 -13.87 2.41 2.57
CA VAL A 284 -12.45 2.33 2.23
C VAL A 284 -12.29 1.19 1.24
N VAL A 285 -12.01 1.52 -0.03
CA VAL A 285 -11.78 0.55 -1.10
C VAL A 285 -10.37 0.71 -1.63
N GLY A 286 -9.49 -0.23 -1.32
CA GLY A 286 -8.08 -0.11 -1.67
C GLY A 286 -7.21 -1.21 -1.07
N GLY A 287 -5.90 -0.96 -0.98
CA GLY A 287 -4.90 -1.95 -0.56
C GLY A 287 -4.01 -2.39 -1.72
N CYS A 288 -3.49 -3.61 -1.71
CA CYS A 288 -2.57 -4.07 -2.77
C CYS A 288 -3.31 -4.75 -3.93
N ASP A 289 -3.08 -4.29 -5.16
CA ASP A 289 -3.67 -4.88 -6.36
C ASP A 289 -2.94 -6.16 -6.80
N THR A 290 -3.68 -7.04 -7.47
CA THR A 290 -3.21 -8.31 -8.02
C THR A 290 -3.72 -8.49 -9.45
N PRO A 291 -2.97 -9.13 -10.37
CA PRO A 291 -3.42 -9.37 -11.75
C PRO A 291 -4.49 -10.48 -11.85
N THR A 292 -5.20 -10.79 -10.76
CA THR A 292 -6.21 -11.86 -10.75
C THR A 292 -7.53 -11.38 -11.35
N LYS A 293 -8.28 -12.29 -11.99
CA LYS A 293 -9.62 -11.97 -12.51
C LYS A 293 -10.57 -11.46 -11.42
N ARG A 294 -10.43 -11.98 -10.20
CA ARG A 294 -11.23 -11.57 -9.04
C ARG A 294 -10.97 -10.11 -8.63
N GLY A 295 -9.89 -9.49 -9.09
CA GLY A 295 -9.67 -8.05 -8.94
C GLY A 295 -10.71 -7.17 -9.64
N ALA A 296 -11.46 -7.70 -10.62
CA ALA A 296 -12.58 -6.99 -11.26
C ALA A 296 -13.70 -6.64 -10.27
N TYR A 297 -13.84 -7.42 -9.18
CA TYR A 297 -14.79 -7.18 -8.10
C TYR A 297 -14.75 -5.72 -7.62
N TYR A 298 -13.57 -5.16 -7.37
CA TYR A 298 -13.45 -3.83 -6.75
C TYR A 298 -13.95 -2.70 -7.65
N ARG A 299 -13.74 -2.83 -8.97
CA ARG A 299 -14.26 -1.86 -9.92
C ARG A 299 -15.78 -1.95 -9.98
N GLU A 300 -16.31 -3.15 -10.19
CA GLU A 300 -17.75 -3.38 -10.26
C GLU A 300 -18.46 -2.97 -8.97
N PHE A 301 -17.85 -3.25 -7.81
CA PHE A 301 -18.32 -2.82 -6.51
C PHE A 301 -18.49 -1.30 -6.47
N VAL A 302 -17.44 -0.53 -6.81
CA VAL A 302 -17.49 0.93 -6.77
C VAL A 302 -18.44 1.52 -7.81
N GLU A 303 -18.50 0.97 -9.02
CA GLU A 303 -19.44 1.41 -10.07
C GLU A 303 -20.91 1.20 -9.67
N LYS A 304 -21.20 0.18 -8.85
CA LYS A 304 -22.55 -0.13 -8.37
C LYS A 304 -22.93 0.57 -7.05
N LEU A 305 -22.01 1.29 -6.41
CA LEU A 305 -22.31 2.01 -5.18
C LEU A 305 -23.35 3.13 -5.41
N PRO A 306 -24.34 3.31 -4.51
CA PRO A 306 -25.27 4.44 -4.56
C PRO A 306 -24.55 5.79 -4.59
N LYS A 307 -25.18 6.81 -5.19
CA LYS A 307 -24.57 8.13 -5.34
C LYS A 307 -24.33 8.84 -4.01
N GLU A 308 -25.03 8.43 -2.96
CA GLU A 308 -24.94 8.94 -1.59
C GLU A 308 -23.77 8.34 -0.80
N THR A 309 -22.74 7.82 -1.48
CA THR A 309 -21.57 7.18 -0.86
C THR A 309 -20.29 7.92 -1.20
N ILE A 310 -19.34 7.90 -0.26
CA ILE A 310 -17.97 8.38 -0.46
C ILE A 310 -17.01 7.20 -0.40
N VAL A 311 -16.10 7.13 -1.36
CA VAL A 311 -15.04 6.12 -1.45
C VAL A 311 -13.70 6.77 -1.11
N ILE A 312 -13.07 6.29 -0.05
CA ILE A 312 -11.69 6.58 0.32
C ILE A 312 -10.83 5.44 -0.26
N THR A 313 -9.80 5.79 -1.03
CA THR A 313 -8.88 4.82 -1.63
C THR A 313 -7.44 5.10 -1.26
N LEU A 314 -6.60 4.07 -1.35
CA LEU A 314 -5.18 4.11 -1.02
C LEU A 314 -4.48 2.91 -1.63
N ALA A 315 -3.15 3.01 -1.69
CA ALA A 315 -2.26 2.00 -2.25
C ALA A 315 -2.58 1.63 -3.71
N CYS A 316 -1.86 0.66 -4.29
CA CYS A 316 -1.98 0.35 -5.71
C CYS A 316 -3.34 -0.26 -6.12
N GLY A 317 -4.14 -0.73 -5.17
CA GLY A 317 -5.54 -1.13 -5.37
C GLY A 317 -6.40 0.02 -5.92
N LYS A 318 -6.00 1.27 -5.69
CA LYS A 318 -6.67 2.45 -6.26
C LYS A 318 -6.78 2.39 -7.78
N PHE A 319 -5.83 1.76 -8.48
CA PHE A 319 -5.81 1.70 -9.95
C PHE A 319 -6.95 0.86 -10.54
N ARG A 320 -7.76 0.21 -9.70
CA ARG A 320 -9.03 -0.40 -10.11
C ARG A 320 -10.15 0.63 -10.32
N ILE A 321 -10.05 1.79 -9.65
CA ILE A 321 -11.17 2.72 -9.45
C ILE A 321 -10.81 4.20 -9.60
N ASN A 322 -9.53 4.58 -9.58
CA ASN A 322 -9.08 5.98 -9.53
C ASN A 322 -9.21 6.75 -10.85
N ASP A 323 -9.51 6.04 -11.94
CA ASP A 323 -9.90 6.62 -13.23
C ASP A 323 -11.41 6.95 -13.31
N LEU A 324 -12.21 6.44 -12.37
CA LEU A 324 -13.67 6.62 -12.37
C LEU A 324 -14.06 8.07 -12.04
N GLN A 325 -14.97 8.61 -12.85
CA GLN A 325 -15.56 9.93 -12.64
C GLN A 325 -16.81 9.83 -11.76
N LEU A 326 -16.62 9.63 -10.45
CA LEU A 326 -17.73 9.41 -9.50
C LEU A 326 -18.52 10.69 -9.16
N GLY A 327 -17.99 11.87 -9.51
CA GLY A 327 -18.56 13.18 -9.18
C GLY A 327 -18.34 13.59 -7.73
N ASP A 328 -19.13 14.54 -7.26
CA ASP A 328 -19.14 15.07 -5.90
C ASP A 328 -20.55 15.07 -5.29
N ILE A 329 -20.61 15.19 -3.96
CA ILE A 329 -21.85 15.44 -3.20
C ILE A 329 -21.74 16.86 -2.65
N GLU A 330 -22.36 17.80 -3.35
CA GLU A 330 -22.40 19.23 -3.01
C GLU A 330 -21.01 19.83 -2.78
N GLY A 331 -20.01 19.44 -3.57
CA GLY A 331 -18.63 19.89 -3.48
C GLY A 331 -17.71 19.01 -2.64
N ILE A 332 -18.19 17.89 -2.08
CA ILE A 332 -17.34 16.85 -1.48
C ILE A 332 -17.07 15.76 -2.52
N PRO A 333 -15.82 15.55 -2.97
CA PRO A 333 -15.49 14.50 -3.93
C PRO A 333 -15.94 13.12 -3.44
N ARG A 334 -16.59 12.35 -4.32
CA ARG A 334 -16.99 10.96 -3.99
C ARG A 334 -15.82 9.98 -4.01
N LEU A 335 -14.69 10.36 -4.58
CA LEU A 335 -13.47 9.57 -4.58
C LEU A 335 -12.31 10.37 -3.97
N ILE A 336 -11.78 9.87 -2.86
CA ILE A 336 -10.75 10.53 -2.06
C ILE A 336 -9.53 9.59 -2.00
N ASP A 337 -8.49 9.90 -2.76
CA ASP A 337 -7.21 9.17 -2.69
C ASP A 337 -6.29 9.78 -1.64
N VAL A 338 -6.05 9.02 -0.56
CA VAL A 338 -5.24 9.46 0.58
C VAL A 338 -3.75 9.13 0.43
N GLY A 339 -3.36 8.31 -0.55
CA GLY A 339 -1.95 8.07 -0.87
C GLY A 339 -1.52 6.60 -0.97
N GLN A 340 -0.32 6.29 -0.52
CA GLN A 340 0.32 4.98 -0.58
C GLN A 340 -0.29 4.01 0.44
N CYS A 341 0.18 2.76 0.48
CA CYS A 341 -0.21 1.82 1.53
C CYS A 341 0.07 2.33 2.96
N ASN A 342 1.20 3.00 3.22
CA ASN A 342 1.50 3.62 4.52
C ASN A 342 0.48 4.70 4.92
N ASP A 343 -0.17 5.34 3.95
CA ASP A 343 -1.17 6.38 4.20
C ASP A 343 -2.52 5.80 4.67
N THR A 344 -2.55 4.49 4.99
CA THR A 344 -3.60 3.92 5.87
C THR A 344 -3.71 4.70 7.18
N ILE A 345 -2.61 5.25 7.70
CA ILE A 345 -2.66 6.13 8.88
C ILE A 345 -3.50 7.39 8.63
N VAL A 346 -3.49 7.93 7.40
CA VAL A 346 -4.33 9.07 7.01
C VAL A 346 -5.80 8.66 6.98
N ALA A 347 -6.13 7.50 6.42
CA ALA A 347 -7.50 6.97 6.45
C ALA A 347 -8.02 6.74 7.88
N LEU A 348 -7.16 6.23 8.77
CA LEU A 348 -7.49 6.05 10.19
C LEU A 348 -7.73 7.38 10.91
N GLU A 349 -6.87 8.38 10.69
CA GLU A 349 -7.06 9.72 11.26
C GLU A 349 -8.33 10.41 10.74
N ILE A 350 -8.69 10.17 9.48
CA ILE A 350 -9.96 10.63 8.91
C ILE A 350 -11.13 9.95 9.63
N ALA A 351 -11.10 8.63 9.80
CA ALA A 351 -12.14 7.91 10.52
C ALA A 351 -12.26 8.41 11.96
N MET A 352 -11.15 8.60 12.68
CA MET A 352 -11.15 9.17 14.03
C MET A 352 -11.75 10.58 14.07
N ALA A 353 -11.40 11.44 13.11
CA ALA A 353 -11.96 12.79 13.03
C ALA A 353 -13.47 12.78 12.76
N LEU A 354 -13.95 11.89 11.90
CA LEU A 354 -15.38 11.71 11.65
C LEU A 354 -16.09 11.20 12.92
N ALA A 355 -15.52 10.21 13.61
CA ALA A 355 -16.05 9.69 14.88
C ALA A 355 -16.18 10.79 15.94
N GLU A 356 -15.15 11.62 16.13
CA GLU A 356 -15.19 12.80 17.00
C GLU A 356 -16.30 13.78 16.58
N THR A 357 -16.43 14.03 15.27
CA THR A 357 -17.41 14.95 14.70
C THR A 357 -18.87 14.49 14.93
N PHE A 358 -19.10 13.18 14.87
CA PHE A 358 -20.41 12.55 15.12
C PHE A 358 -20.63 12.17 16.59
N ASN A 359 -19.62 12.33 17.45
CA ASN A 359 -19.63 11.91 18.85
C ASN A 359 -20.02 10.42 19.04
N VAL A 360 -19.43 9.56 18.22
CA VAL A 360 -19.58 8.10 18.27
C VAL A 360 -18.20 7.44 18.25
N PRO A 361 -18.04 6.21 18.76
CA PRO A 361 -16.80 5.46 18.53
C PRO A 361 -16.61 5.17 17.04
N VAL A 362 -15.36 5.00 16.59
CA VAL A 362 -15.01 4.69 15.19
C VAL A 362 -15.74 3.44 14.68
N THR A 363 -16.03 2.48 15.57
CA THR A 363 -16.77 1.25 15.27
C THR A 363 -18.25 1.45 14.95
N GLU A 364 -18.82 2.62 15.25
CA GLU A 364 -20.22 2.98 14.97
C GLU A 364 -20.36 3.94 13.80
N LEU A 365 -19.26 4.33 13.15
CA LEU A 365 -19.33 5.10 11.92
C LEU A 365 -20.00 4.29 10.81
N PRO A 366 -20.76 4.94 9.89
CA PRO A 366 -21.24 4.31 8.67
C PRO A 366 -20.07 4.13 7.69
N LEU A 367 -19.09 3.31 8.07
CA LEU A 367 -17.82 3.09 7.41
C LEU A 367 -17.61 1.59 7.22
N THR A 368 -17.29 1.17 5.99
CA THR A 368 -16.94 -0.21 5.71
C THR A 368 -15.62 -0.32 4.94
N LEU A 369 -14.77 -1.26 5.36
CA LEU A 369 -13.48 -1.52 4.76
C LEU A 369 -13.59 -2.71 3.80
N VAL A 370 -13.28 -2.48 2.53
CA VAL A 370 -13.31 -3.47 1.44
C VAL A 370 -11.92 -3.50 0.80
N LEU A 371 -11.08 -4.40 1.33
CA LEU A 371 -9.63 -4.35 1.12
C LEU A 371 -9.13 -5.47 0.21
N THR A 372 -8.32 -5.07 -0.77
CA THR A 372 -7.48 -6.00 -1.54
C THR A 372 -6.10 -6.13 -0.90
N TRP A 373 -5.54 -7.35 -0.91
CA TRP A 373 -4.20 -7.59 -0.40
C TRP A 373 -3.37 -8.46 -1.34
N MET A 374 -2.06 -8.41 -1.15
CA MET A 374 -1.10 -9.24 -1.90
C MET A 374 0.13 -9.57 -1.06
N GLU A 375 0.80 -8.55 -0.53
CA GLU A 375 2.11 -8.69 0.10
C GLU A 375 2.09 -8.25 1.57
N GLN A 376 3.27 -8.17 2.17
CA GLN A 376 3.46 -8.15 3.61
C GLN A 376 3.04 -6.82 4.27
N LYS A 377 3.14 -5.69 3.57
CA LYS A 377 2.65 -4.40 4.09
C LYS A 377 1.15 -4.44 4.32
N ALA A 378 0.39 -5.05 3.40
CA ALA A 378 -1.06 -5.22 3.58
C ALA A 378 -1.41 -6.13 4.77
N VAL A 379 -0.61 -7.17 5.05
CA VAL A 379 -0.80 -8.03 6.24
C VAL A 379 -0.55 -7.24 7.52
N ALA A 380 0.51 -6.42 7.58
CA ALA A 380 0.78 -5.57 8.73
C ALA A 380 -0.32 -4.52 8.97
N ILE A 381 -0.88 -3.97 7.88
CA ILE A 381 -2.05 -3.09 7.93
C ILE A 381 -3.26 -3.83 8.50
N LEU A 382 -3.59 -5.03 8.02
CA LEU A 382 -4.71 -5.81 8.56
C LEU A 382 -4.60 -5.94 10.07
N TRP A 383 -3.44 -6.36 10.59
CA TRP A 383 -3.21 -6.49 12.03
C TRP A 383 -3.24 -5.17 12.79
N THR A 384 -2.91 -4.05 12.14
CA THR A 384 -3.13 -2.71 12.69
C THR A 384 -4.61 -2.44 12.91
N LEU A 385 -5.44 -2.73 11.90
CA LEU A 385 -6.88 -2.52 11.98
C LEU A 385 -7.51 -3.41 13.07
N LEU A 386 -7.09 -4.67 13.17
CA LEU A 386 -7.54 -5.59 14.22
C LEU A 386 -7.13 -5.12 15.62
N ALA A 387 -5.88 -4.65 15.79
CA ALA A 387 -5.38 -4.16 17.07
C ALA A 387 -6.11 -2.88 17.54
N LEU A 388 -6.57 -2.06 16.60
CA LEU A 388 -7.42 -0.89 16.87
C LEU A 388 -8.91 -1.24 17.11
N GLY A 389 -9.26 -2.53 17.04
CA GLY A 389 -10.62 -3.02 17.29
C GLY A 389 -11.59 -2.85 16.12
N LEU A 390 -11.11 -2.56 14.91
CA LEU A 390 -11.98 -2.52 13.73
C LEU A 390 -12.47 -3.93 13.39
N LYS A 391 -13.75 -4.01 12.98
CA LYS A 391 -14.46 -5.26 12.69
C LYS A 391 -15.16 -5.17 11.34
N GLY A 392 -15.65 -6.32 10.85
CA GLY A 392 -16.48 -6.37 9.65
C GLY A 392 -15.73 -6.08 8.35
N ILE A 393 -14.41 -6.29 8.33
CA ILE A 393 -13.56 -5.97 7.18
C ILE A 393 -13.75 -7.04 6.11
N TYR A 394 -14.06 -6.61 4.89
CA TYR A 394 -14.09 -7.45 3.71
C TYR A 394 -12.68 -7.54 3.12
N ILE A 395 -12.19 -8.76 2.92
CA ILE A 395 -10.85 -9.04 2.39
C ILE A 395 -10.91 -9.90 1.13
N GLY A 396 -10.01 -9.62 0.19
CA GLY A 396 -9.86 -10.40 -1.04
C GLY A 396 -8.52 -10.17 -1.74
N PRO A 397 -8.26 -10.86 -2.88
CA PRO A 397 -9.16 -11.80 -3.54
C PRO A 397 -9.18 -13.21 -2.93
N VAL A 398 -8.21 -13.54 -2.08
CA VAL A 398 -8.05 -14.87 -1.48
C VAL A 398 -7.65 -14.76 -0.01
N LEU A 399 -7.85 -15.82 0.77
CA LEU A 399 -7.28 -15.89 2.12
C LEU A 399 -5.75 -16.02 2.06
N PRO A 400 -5.01 -15.40 3.00
CA PRO A 400 -3.59 -15.67 3.16
C PRO A 400 -3.32 -17.15 3.43
N ALA A 401 -2.28 -17.70 2.79
CA ALA A 401 -1.97 -19.13 2.89
C ALA A 401 -1.60 -19.59 4.31
N TRP A 402 -1.17 -18.69 5.19
CA TRP A 402 -0.92 -19.00 6.60
C TRP A 402 -2.23 -19.19 7.40
N VAL A 403 -3.37 -18.72 6.92
CA VAL A 403 -4.66 -18.92 7.60
C VAL A 403 -5.10 -20.38 7.42
N ASN A 404 -5.16 -21.13 8.53
CA ASN A 404 -5.87 -22.40 8.60
C ASN A 404 -7.28 -22.20 9.19
N LYS A 405 -8.03 -23.29 9.39
CA LYS A 405 -9.39 -23.24 9.94
C LYS A 405 -9.43 -22.58 11.32
N ASP A 406 -8.56 -22.99 12.25
CA ASP A 406 -8.57 -22.47 13.62
C ASP A 406 -8.31 -20.96 13.64
N ILE A 407 -7.35 -20.48 12.86
CA ILE A 407 -7.04 -19.05 12.72
C ILE A 407 -8.20 -18.31 12.06
N LEU A 408 -8.81 -18.89 11.01
CA LEU A 408 -9.96 -18.29 10.34
C LEU A 408 -11.15 -18.14 11.29
N ASP A 409 -11.45 -19.17 12.08
CA ASP A 409 -12.54 -19.16 13.05
C ASP A 409 -12.33 -18.04 14.08
N VAL A 410 -11.10 -17.82 14.55
CA VAL A 410 -10.75 -16.67 15.42
C VAL A 410 -10.96 -15.34 14.70
N LEU A 411 -10.48 -15.19 13.46
CA LEU A 411 -10.63 -13.95 12.67
C LEU A 411 -12.10 -13.61 12.41
N VAL A 412 -12.93 -14.62 12.12
CA VAL A 412 -14.37 -14.46 11.88
C VAL A 412 -15.11 -14.17 13.19
N ASN A 413 -14.92 -14.98 14.22
CA ASN A 413 -15.72 -14.87 15.45
C ASN A 413 -15.39 -13.60 16.26
N ASN A 414 -14.12 -13.19 16.30
CA ASN A 414 -13.71 -12.06 17.14
C ASN A 414 -13.76 -10.72 16.40
N TYR A 415 -13.45 -10.72 15.10
CA TYR A 415 -13.31 -9.51 14.30
C TYR A 415 -14.31 -9.40 13.15
N GLY A 416 -15.10 -10.44 12.89
CA GLY A 416 -16.08 -10.41 11.80
C GLY A 416 -15.42 -10.25 10.43
N ILE A 417 -14.22 -10.78 10.23
CA ILE A 417 -13.57 -10.79 8.90
C ILE A 417 -14.47 -11.53 7.91
N LYS A 418 -14.65 -10.93 6.73
CA LYS A 418 -15.46 -11.49 5.64
C LYS A 418 -14.61 -11.61 4.39
N LEU A 419 -14.78 -12.70 3.65
CA LEU A 419 -14.26 -12.75 2.28
C LEU A 419 -15.22 -11.98 1.37
N ILE A 420 -14.67 -11.29 0.37
CA ILE A 420 -15.49 -10.69 -0.69
C ILE A 420 -16.29 -11.78 -1.41
N GLY A 421 -17.57 -11.50 -1.67
CA GLY A 421 -18.49 -12.32 -2.45
C GLY A 421 -18.70 -11.71 -3.84
N GLU A 422 -19.97 -11.59 -4.22
CA GLU A 422 -20.38 -10.86 -5.43
C GLU A 422 -20.67 -9.39 -5.09
N PRO A 423 -20.28 -8.43 -5.96
CA PRO A 423 -20.37 -7.00 -5.63
C PRO A 423 -21.76 -6.54 -5.19
N GLU A 424 -22.82 -6.96 -5.90
CA GLU A 424 -24.19 -6.56 -5.55
C GLU A 424 -24.68 -7.13 -4.22
N GLU A 425 -24.27 -8.36 -3.91
CA GLU A 425 -24.67 -9.03 -2.67
C GLU A 425 -23.97 -8.39 -1.48
N ASP A 426 -22.68 -8.10 -1.62
CA ASP A 426 -21.89 -7.42 -0.60
C ASP A 426 -22.41 -5.99 -0.36
N ILE A 427 -22.73 -5.22 -1.42
CA ILE A 427 -23.34 -3.89 -1.28
C ILE A 427 -24.67 -3.98 -0.53
N LYS A 428 -25.55 -4.92 -0.92
CA LYS A 428 -26.84 -5.13 -0.24
C LYS A 428 -26.66 -5.52 1.22
N ALA A 429 -25.66 -6.35 1.53
CA ALA A 429 -25.38 -6.78 2.89
C ALA A 429 -24.83 -5.63 3.74
N ILE A 430 -23.94 -4.81 3.19
CA ILE A 430 -23.32 -3.68 3.88
C ILE A 430 -24.33 -2.57 4.16
N LEU A 431 -25.14 -2.19 3.17
CA LEU A 431 -26.07 -1.06 3.29
C LEU A 431 -27.40 -1.42 4.00
N LYS A 432 -27.61 -2.69 4.35
CA LYS A 432 -28.72 -3.12 5.22
C LYS A 432 -28.34 -3.13 6.70
N ALA A 433 -27.04 -3.16 7.01
CA ALA A 433 -26.49 -3.39 8.34
C ALA A 433 -26.50 -2.14 9.22
#